data_AF-A0A8I3AUB0-F1
#
_entry.id   AF-A0A8I3AUB0-F1
#
_cell.length_a   1.000
_cell.length_b   1.000
_cell.length_c   1.000
_cell.angle_alpha   90.00
_cell.angle_beta   90.00
_cell.angle_gamma   90.00
#
_symmetry.space_group_name_H-M   'P 1'
#
loop_
_entity.id
_entity.type
_entity.pdbx_description
1 polymer ?
#
loop_
_entity_poly.entity_id
_entity_poly.type
_entity_poly.pdbx_seq_one_letter_code
_entity_poly.pdbx_strand_id
1 'polypeptide(L)'
;MAGAGNVVGTRFEDLRDVIALVDDKERVGVCIDTCHAFAAGYDMRTPAAFAATMAAFDDIVGLRYLKALHLNDSKAPFDSHRDLHANIGTGFLGLRAFHSVVNYAPLAGLPMVLETPIDRKGPDGKSVEDRQVWADEIKLLESLIGMDAESDAFAALERELQDRGAAERQKIQDQVDKKTAKETKKAAPKKTAAKPRGRKKKEETDDESD
;
A
#
# COMPACT_ATOMS: atom_id res chain seq x y z
N MET A 1 -3.28 5.13 -7.89
CA MET A 1 -2.13 4.38 -8.44
C MET A 1 -1.90 3.17 -7.53
N ALA A 2 -0.68 2.62 -7.39
CA ALA A 2 -0.36 1.46 -6.53
C ALA A 2 -0.90 0.08 -6.97
N GLY A 3 -0.54 -0.40 -8.16
CA GLY A 3 -0.85 -1.78 -8.61
C GLY A 3 -2.26 -2.02 -9.13
N ALA A 4 -3.14 -1.01 -9.08
CA ALA A 4 -4.48 -1.10 -9.62
C ALA A 4 -4.53 -0.90 -11.14
N GLY A 5 -5.24 -1.79 -11.84
CA GLY A 5 -5.54 -1.63 -13.27
C GLY A 5 -4.30 -1.81 -14.15
N ASN A 6 -4.08 -0.86 -15.07
CA ASN A 6 -3.03 -0.92 -16.10
C ASN A 6 -1.87 0.06 -15.80
N VAL A 7 -1.56 0.32 -14.53
CA VAL A 7 -0.54 1.30 -14.12
C VAL A 7 0.85 0.66 -14.14
N VAL A 8 1.78 1.28 -14.89
CA VAL A 8 3.22 0.94 -14.91
C VAL A 8 3.96 1.74 -13.83
N GLY A 9 4.99 1.16 -13.22
CA GLY A 9 5.77 1.81 -12.17
C GLY A 9 5.31 1.43 -10.75
N THR A 10 4.53 0.35 -10.63
CA THR A 10 4.15 -0.20 -9.32
C THR A 10 5.30 -1.01 -8.76
N ARG A 11 5.95 -1.81 -9.61
CA ARG A 11 7.10 -2.61 -9.23
C ARG A 11 8.38 -1.83 -9.48
N PHE A 12 9.38 -2.04 -8.64
CA PHE A 12 10.72 -1.49 -8.85
C PHE A 12 11.33 -1.93 -10.19
N GLU A 13 11.03 -3.15 -10.65
CA GLU A 13 11.48 -3.63 -11.96
C GLU A 13 10.87 -2.84 -13.12
N ASP A 14 9.63 -2.37 -13.00
CA ASP A 14 9.02 -1.51 -14.01
C ASP A 14 9.85 -0.21 -14.15
N LEU A 15 10.27 0.37 -13.02
CA LEU A 15 11.07 1.58 -13.00
C LEU A 15 12.46 1.34 -13.59
N ARG A 16 13.11 0.22 -13.22
CA ARG A 16 14.39 -0.21 -13.80
C ARG A 16 14.29 -0.32 -15.32
N ASP A 17 13.24 -0.97 -15.81
CA ASP A 17 13.07 -1.24 -17.24
C ASP A 17 12.78 0.06 -18.01
N VAL A 18 11.96 0.95 -17.45
CA VAL A 18 11.76 2.31 -18.02
C VAL A 18 13.09 3.08 -18.06
N ILE A 19 13.85 3.10 -16.98
CA ILE A 19 15.15 3.81 -16.91
C ILE A 19 16.15 3.22 -17.92
N ALA A 20 16.16 1.90 -18.11
CA ALA A 20 17.04 1.23 -19.07
C ALA A 20 16.81 1.74 -20.50
N LEU A 21 15.55 2.03 -20.85
CA LEU A 21 15.12 2.51 -22.17
C LEU A 21 15.33 4.02 -22.38
N VAL A 22 15.61 4.80 -21.34
CA VAL A 22 15.91 6.23 -21.47
C VAL A 22 17.36 6.42 -21.94
N ASP A 23 17.58 7.23 -22.97
CA ASP A 23 18.92 7.56 -23.49
C ASP A 23 19.74 8.35 -22.46
N ASP A 24 19.23 9.51 -22.03
CA ASP A 24 19.86 10.37 -21.04
C ASP A 24 19.36 10.05 -19.62
N LYS A 25 20.05 9.11 -18.97
CA LYS A 25 19.71 8.62 -17.62
C LYS A 25 19.99 9.64 -16.52
N GLU A 26 20.81 10.67 -16.76
CA GLU A 26 21.13 11.69 -15.77
C GLU A 26 19.92 12.59 -15.46
N ARG A 27 18.96 12.65 -16.38
CA ARG A 27 17.72 13.42 -16.25
C ARG A 27 16.56 12.63 -15.63
N VAL A 28 16.80 11.42 -15.14
CA VAL A 28 15.76 10.59 -14.53
C VAL A 28 15.84 10.66 -13.00
N GLY A 29 14.69 10.87 -12.39
CA GLY A 29 14.48 10.76 -10.95
C GLY A 29 13.28 9.88 -10.64
N VAL A 30 13.32 9.23 -9.49
CA VAL A 30 12.24 8.43 -8.93
C VAL A 30 11.78 9.10 -7.64
N CYS A 31 10.46 9.18 -7.47
CA CYS A 31 9.82 9.55 -6.22
C CYS A 31 9.21 8.29 -5.60
N ILE A 32 9.56 7.98 -4.35
CA ILE A 32 8.88 6.94 -3.59
C ILE A 32 7.73 7.58 -2.82
N ASP A 33 6.51 7.13 -3.08
CA ASP A 33 5.35 7.43 -2.26
C ASP A 33 5.15 6.29 -1.25
N THR A 34 5.14 6.60 0.05
CA THR A 34 5.07 5.59 1.10
C THR A 34 3.72 4.85 1.13
N CYS A 35 2.62 5.52 0.80
CA CYS A 35 1.30 4.90 0.70
C CYS A 35 1.25 3.98 -0.52
N HIS A 36 1.77 4.42 -1.67
CA HIS A 36 1.79 3.59 -2.88
C HIS A 36 2.64 2.35 -2.71
N ALA A 37 3.86 2.49 -2.19
CA ALA A 37 4.74 1.35 -1.97
C ALA A 37 4.09 0.33 -1.01
N PHE A 38 3.46 0.80 0.08
CA PHE A 38 2.73 -0.05 1.01
C PHE A 38 1.52 -0.76 0.38
N ALA A 39 0.73 -0.04 -0.40
CA ALA A 39 -0.43 -0.59 -1.10
C ALA A 39 -0.03 -1.52 -2.27
N ALA A 40 1.22 -1.44 -2.74
CA ALA A 40 1.82 -2.30 -3.76
C ALA A 40 2.55 -3.53 -3.21
N GLY A 41 2.60 -3.69 -1.88
CA GLY A 41 3.23 -4.86 -1.25
C GLY A 41 4.67 -4.66 -0.78
N TYR A 42 5.16 -3.42 -0.71
CA TYR A 42 6.45 -3.10 -0.09
C TYR A 42 6.24 -2.69 1.37
N ASP A 43 6.56 -3.59 2.31
CA ASP A 43 6.35 -3.34 3.74
C ASP A 43 7.41 -2.39 4.29
N MET A 44 6.97 -1.37 5.03
CA MET A 44 7.84 -0.38 5.67
C MET A 44 7.43 -0.11 7.13
N ARG A 45 6.54 -0.92 7.70
CA ARG A 45 5.97 -0.68 9.05
C ARG A 45 6.97 -0.83 10.18
N THR A 46 7.98 -1.69 9.99
CA THR A 46 9.03 -1.94 10.98
C THR A 46 10.37 -1.48 10.44
N PRO A 47 11.35 -1.13 11.30
CA PRO A 47 12.69 -0.75 10.84
C PRO A 47 13.35 -1.81 9.95
N ALA A 48 13.14 -3.10 10.27
CA ALA A 48 13.66 -4.20 9.47
C ALA A 48 12.99 -4.30 8.08
N ALA A 49 11.66 -4.16 8.03
CA ALA A 49 10.91 -4.17 6.76
C ALA A 49 11.27 -2.96 5.89
N PHE A 50 11.35 -1.77 6.49
CA PHE A 50 11.79 -0.56 5.81
C PHE A 50 13.19 -0.71 5.22
N ALA A 51 14.15 -1.19 6.02
CA ALA A 51 15.52 -1.44 5.54
C ALA A 51 15.56 -2.44 4.38
N ALA A 52 14.76 -3.53 4.46
CA ALA A 52 14.64 -4.51 3.38
C ALA A 52 14.06 -3.89 2.09
N THR A 53 13.01 -3.08 2.21
CA THR A 53 12.40 -2.36 1.09
C THR A 53 13.37 -1.38 0.43
N MET A 54 14.11 -0.58 1.22
CA MET A 54 15.11 0.35 0.70
C MET A 54 16.31 -0.37 0.07
N ALA A 55 16.73 -1.51 0.63
CA ALA A 55 17.78 -2.33 0.03
C ALA A 55 17.33 -2.94 -1.32
N ALA A 56 16.09 -3.42 -1.41
CA ALA A 56 15.52 -3.91 -2.67
C ALA A 56 15.41 -2.78 -3.71
N PHE A 57 15.05 -1.56 -3.29
CA PHE A 57 15.04 -0.40 -4.18
C PHE A 57 16.44 -0.08 -4.71
N ASP A 58 17.46 -0.08 -3.84
CA ASP A 58 18.84 0.20 -4.24
C ASP A 58 19.39 -0.88 -5.20
N ASP A 59 19.08 -2.14 -4.94
CA ASP A 59 19.52 -3.26 -5.78
C ASP A 59 18.88 -3.22 -7.18
N ILE A 60 17.56 -2.95 -7.25
CA ILE A 60 16.80 -3.04 -8.50
C ILE A 60 16.88 -1.74 -9.31
N VAL A 61 16.71 -0.59 -8.66
CA VAL A 61 16.64 0.73 -9.29
C VAL A 61 17.94 1.50 -9.07
N GLY A 62 18.41 1.54 -7.83
CA GLY A 62 19.57 2.32 -7.40
C GLY A 62 19.16 3.63 -6.70
N LEU A 63 19.67 3.83 -5.48
CA LEU A 63 19.41 5.03 -4.66
C LEU A 63 19.84 6.32 -5.35
N ARG A 64 20.78 6.28 -6.31
CA ARG A 64 21.16 7.44 -7.12
C ARG A 64 20.00 8.08 -7.87
N TYR A 65 18.97 7.29 -8.23
CA TYR A 65 17.78 7.79 -8.91
C TYR A 65 16.71 8.30 -7.94
N LEU A 66 16.80 8.02 -6.64
CA LEU A 66 15.84 8.54 -5.67
C LEU A 66 16.05 10.04 -5.49
N LYS A 67 15.05 10.85 -5.86
CA LYS A 67 15.12 12.31 -5.83
C LYS A 67 14.10 12.97 -4.92
N ALA A 68 13.07 12.25 -4.49
CA ALA A 68 12.01 12.77 -3.61
C ALA A 68 11.27 11.63 -2.91
N LEU A 69 10.54 11.99 -1.86
CA LEU A 69 9.55 11.13 -1.26
C LEU A 69 8.21 11.86 -1.14
N HIS A 70 7.12 11.13 -1.33
CA HIS A 70 5.82 11.53 -0.81
C HIS A 70 5.56 10.77 0.49
N LEU A 71 5.33 11.50 1.57
CA LEU A 71 5.09 10.94 2.89
C LEU A 71 3.60 10.88 3.17
N ASN A 72 3.03 9.73 2.86
CA ASN A 72 1.61 9.45 2.98
C ASN A 72 1.42 8.17 3.80
N ASP A 73 0.66 8.24 4.88
CA ASP A 73 0.20 7.01 5.55
C ASP A 73 -0.93 6.40 4.73
N SER A 74 -1.34 5.16 5.00
CA SER A 74 -2.38 4.46 4.24
C SER A 74 -3.62 4.22 5.08
N LYS A 75 -4.79 4.69 4.60
CA LYS A 75 -6.09 4.29 5.16
C LYS A 75 -6.42 2.83 4.84
N ALA A 76 -5.79 2.26 3.83
CA ALA A 76 -6.04 0.90 3.37
C ALA A 76 -4.98 -0.09 3.90
N PRO A 77 -5.34 -1.36 4.09
CA PRO A 77 -4.38 -2.37 4.55
C PRO A 77 -3.26 -2.59 3.54
N PHE A 78 -2.19 -3.24 4.03
CA PHE A 78 -1.04 -3.66 3.23
C PHE A 78 -1.48 -4.45 2.00
N ASP A 79 -0.83 -4.20 0.86
CA ASP A 79 -1.08 -4.91 -0.41
C ASP A 79 -2.54 -4.83 -0.89
N SER A 80 -3.26 -3.77 -0.52
CA SER A 80 -4.67 -3.59 -0.89
C SER A 80 -4.87 -3.10 -2.33
N HIS A 81 -3.80 -2.65 -2.99
CA HIS A 81 -3.83 -1.94 -4.27
C HIS A 81 -4.80 -0.74 -4.26
N ARG A 82 -4.94 -0.08 -3.10
CA ARG A 82 -5.77 1.10 -2.91
C ARG A 82 -4.90 2.26 -2.46
N ASP A 83 -4.86 3.25 -3.33
CA ASP A 83 -4.25 4.55 -3.10
C ASP A 83 -5.22 5.42 -2.28
N LEU A 84 -5.11 5.35 -0.95
CA LEU A 84 -5.95 6.08 -0.01
C LEU A 84 -5.11 6.67 1.13
N HIS A 85 -4.69 7.92 0.98
CA HIS A 85 -3.81 8.57 1.94
C HIS A 85 -4.48 8.80 3.30
N ALA A 86 -3.75 8.53 4.36
CA ALA A 86 -4.05 8.84 5.76
C ALA A 86 -3.06 9.89 6.27
N ASN A 87 -3.45 10.55 7.36
CA ASN A 87 -2.55 11.42 8.11
C ASN A 87 -1.45 10.59 8.80
N ILE A 88 -0.27 11.20 8.99
CA ILE A 88 0.93 10.54 9.51
C ILE A 88 0.65 9.83 10.84
N GLY A 89 0.93 8.53 10.90
CA GLY A 89 0.76 7.68 12.07
C GLY A 89 -0.67 7.17 12.32
N THR A 90 -1.66 7.68 11.58
CA THR A 90 -3.08 7.32 11.77
C THR A 90 -3.53 6.16 10.87
N GLY A 91 -2.73 5.78 9.88
CA GLY A 91 -3.06 4.71 8.95
C GLY A 91 -2.48 3.35 9.34
N PHE A 92 -2.53 2.41 8.40
CA PHE A 92 -1.99 1.06 8.52
C PHE A 92 -0.48 1.01 8.38
N LEU A 93 0.17 2.06 7.87
CA LEU A 93 1.62 2.16 7.80
C LEU A 93 2.19 2.51 9.18
N GLY A 94 1.53 3.43 9.90
CA GLY A 94 1.82 3.75 11.29
C GLY A 94 3.04 4.66 11.49
N LEU A 95 3.23 5.13 12.73
CA LEU A 95 4.21 6.16 13.04
C LEU A 95 5.66 5.67 12.87
N ARG A 96 5.93 4.41 13.22
CA ARG A 96 7.28 3.82 13.18
C ARG A 96 7.87 3.75 11.76
N ALA A 97 7.04 3.68 10.72
CA ALA A 97 7.51 3.80 9.35
C ALA A 97 8.11 5.18 9.07
N PHE A 98 7.42 6.25 9.48
CA PHE A 98 7.89 7.62 9.28
C PHE A 98 9.09 7.97 10.15
N HIS A 99 9.17 7.42 11.37
CA HIS A 99 10.39 7.48 12.17
C HIS A 99 11.58 6.87 11.42
N SER A 100 11.40 5.70 10.79
CA SER A 100 12.44 5.05 10.00
C SER A 100 12.86 5.92 8.81
N VAL A 101 11.91 6.53 8.10
CA VAL A 101 12.17 7.43 6.96
C VAL A 101 13.00 8.64 7.37
N VAL A 102 12.58 9.40 8.38
CA VAL A 102 13.24 10.67 8.74
C VAL A 102 14.61 10.47 9.41
N ASN A 103 14.88 9.26 9.91
CA ASN A 103 16.17 8.89 10.51
C ASN A 103 17.07 8.06 9.56
N TYR A 104 16.65 7.81 8.30
CA TYR A 104 17.46 7.05 7.35
C TYR A 104 18.47 7.97 6.63
N ALA A 105 19.74 7.85 7.00
CA ALA A 105 20.81 8.74 6.52
C ALA A 105 20.88 8.92 4.98
N PRO A 106 20.67 7.88 4.14
CA PRO A 106 20.66 8.06 2.68
C PRO A 106 19.55 8.96 2.12
N LEU A 107 18.52 9.29 2.91
CA LEU A 107 17.43 10.20 2.49
C LEU A 107 17.66 11.64 2.95
N ALA A 108 18.71 11.90 3.73
CA ALA A 108 19.01 13.23 4.23
C ALA A 108 19.21 14.22 3.07
N GLY A 109 18.49 15.35 3.12
CA GLY A 109 18.54 16.38 2.09
C GLY A 109 17.61 16.15 0.89
N LEU A 110 16.91 15.01 0.82
CA LEU A 110 15.88 14.82 -0.20
C LEU A 110 14.58 15.57 0.16
N PRO A 111 13.88 16.15 -0.82
CA PRO A 111 12.56 16.74 -0.60
C PRO A 111 11.55 15.65 -0.20
N MET A 112 10.80 15.95 0.86
CA MET A 112 9.71 15.12 1.38
C MET A 112 8.41 15.92 1.31
N VAL A 113 7.40 15.42 0.59
CA VAL A 113 6.15 16.13 0.31
C VAL A 113 4.99 15.41 1.00
N LEU A 114 4.15 16.14 1.73
CA LEU A 114 2.90 15.61 2.28
C LEU A 114 1.78 15.78 1.24
N GLU A 115 1.03 14.70 0.98
CA GLU A 115 -0.21 14.70 0.21
C GLU A 115 -1.36 14.11 1.04
N THR A 116 -1.24 14.25 2.36
CA THR A 116 -2.20 13.77 3.35
C THR A 116 -3.50 14.58 3.29
N PRO A 117 -4.64 13.97 3.65
CA PRO A 117 -5.93 14.65 3.61
C PRO A 117 -5.98 15.82 4.62
N ILE A 118 -6.52 16.96 4.17
CA ILE A 118 -6.69 18.17 4.98
C ILE A 118 -8.15 18.57 5.21
N ASP A 119 -9.10 17.79 4.69
CA ASP A 119 -10.53 18.04 4.87
C ASP A 119 -10.95 17.79 6.32
N ARG A 120 -11.54 18.81 6.96
CA ARG A 120 -12.21 18.71 8.26
C ARG A 120 -13.69 19.05 8.12
N LYS A 121 -14.51 18.51 9.02
CA LYS A 121 -15.94 18.88 9.09
C LYS A 121 -16.07 20.22 9.82
N GLY A 122 -16.57 21.22 9.11
CA GLY A 122 -16.91 22.53 9.69
C GLY A 122 -18.15 22.44 10.59
N PRO A 123 -18.48 23.53 11.30
CA PRO A 123 -19.65 23.59 12.18
C PRO A 123 -20.99 23.28 11.49
N ASP A 124 -21.06 23.50 10.16
CA ASP A 124 -22.21 23.24 9.31
C ASP A 124 -22.19 21.83 8.68
N GLY A 125 -21.25 20.98 9.06
CA GLY A 125 -21.08 19.62 8.54
C GLY A 125 -20.47 19.54 7.14
N LYS A 126 -20.13 20.67 6.51
CA LYS A 126 -19.43 20.68 5.22
C LYS A 126 -17.94 20.38 5.41
N SER A 127 -17.32 19.82 4.38
CA SER A 127 -15.87 19.67 4.35
C SER A 127 -15.23 21.03 4.07
N VAL A 128 -14.23 21.39 4.87
CA VAL A 128 -13.40 22.59 4.71
C VAL A 128 -11.95 22.14 4.75
N GLU A 129 -11.14 22.66 3.83
CA GLU A 129 -9.70 22.42 3.83
C GLU A 129 -9.02 23.16 4.99
N ASP A 130 -8.22 22.44 5.76
CA ASP A 130 -7.43 22.99 6.85
C ASP A 130 -5.94 22.69 6.65
N ARG A 131 -5.21 23.64 6.04
CA ARG A 131 -3.77 23.52 5.79
C ARG A 131 -2.93 23.45 7.07
N GLN A 132 -3.50 23.78 8.24
CA GLN A 132 -2.81 23.61 9.51
C GLN A 132 -2.45 22.14 9.76
N VAL A 133 -3.21 21.19 9.18
CA VAL A 133 -2.92 19.76 9.24
C VAL A 133 -1.49 19.46 8.78
N TRP A 134 -1.06 20.00 7.63
CA TRP A 134 0.30 19.77 7.14
C TRP A 134 1.36 20.41 8.03
N ALA A 135 1.09 21.60 8.56
CA ALA A 135 2.02 22.24 9.49
C ALA A 135 2.19 21.43 10.79
N ASP A 136 1.14 20.80 11.28
CA ASP A 136 1.19 19.93 12.45
C ASP A 136 1.90 18.60 12.15
N GLU A 137 1.68 18.02 10.96
CA GLU A 137 2.38 16.81 10.51
C GLU A 137 3.87 17.03 10.26
N ILE A 138 4.26 18.20 9.73
CA ILE A 138 5.68 18.56 9.61
C ILE A 138 6.33 18.61 10.99
N LYS A 139 5.71 19.28 11.97
CA LYS A 139 6.21 19.31 13.34
C LYS A 139 6.29 17.92 13.97
N LEU A 140 5.30 17.07 13.70
CA LEU A 140 5.31 15.68 14.12
C LEU A 140 6.55 14.97 13.54
N LEU A 141 6.76 15.03 12.22
CA LEU A 141 7.90 14.40 11.55
C LEU A 141 9.25 14.93 12.07
N GLU A 142 9.37 16.24 12.25
CA GLU A 142 10.57 16.87 12.85
C GLU A 142 10.83 16.35 14.26
N SER A 143 9.78 16.15 15.07
CA SER A 143 9.92 15.62 16.43
C SER A 143 10.44 14.18 16.47
N LEU A 144 10.26 13.39 15.40
CA LEU A 144 10.73 12.01 15.32
C LEU A 144 12.24 11.91 15.04
N ILE A 145 12.87 13.00 14.58
CA ILE A 145 14.31 13.02 14.28
C ILE A 145 15.10 12.84 15.58
N GLY A 146 15.86 11.75 15.66
CA GLY A 146 16.65 11.38 16.84
C GLY A 146 15.83 10.92 18.05
N MET A 147 14.49 10.83 17.95
CA MET A 147 13.65 10.28 19.01
C MET A 147 13.95 8.78 19.19
N ASP A 148 14.04 8.32 20.43
CA ASP A 148 14.13 6.89 20.73
C ASP A 148 12.78 6.22 20.45
N ALA A 149 12.73 5.34 19.45
CA ALA A 149 11.53 4.62 19.04
C ALA A 149 11.03 3.64 20.12
N GLU A 150 11.87 3.25 21.08
CA GLU A 150 11.49 2.34 22.17
C GLU A 150 11.13 3.09 23.46
N SER A 151 11.12 4.42 23.43
CA SER A 151 10.73 5.23 24.59
C SER A 151 9.22 5.20 24.86
N ASP A 152 8.83 5.40 26.13
CA ASP A 152 7.43 5.56 26.53
C ASP A 152 6.74 6.72 25.80
N ALA A 153 7.48 7.79 25.51
CA ALA A 153 6.97 8.94 24.77
C ALA A 153 6.59 8.57 23.33
N PHE A 154 7.46 7.83 22.63
CA PHE A 154 7.16 7.33 21.30
C PHE A 154 5.95 6.38 21.32
N ALA A 155 5.93 5.44 22.27
CA ALA A 155 4.85 4.47 22.41
C ALA A 155 3.49 5.14 22.73
N ALA A 156 3.49 6.22 23.51
CA ALA A 156 2.28 6.99 23.79
C ALA A 156 1.77 7.72 22.54
N LEU A 157 2.68 8.38 21.80
CA LEU A 157 2.35 9.10 20.57
C LEU A 157 1.84 8.18 19.47
N GLU A 158 2.48 7.02 19.29
CA GLU A 158 2.05 6.00 18.33
C GLU A 158 0.64 5.51 18.64
N ARG A 159 0.36 5.23 19.93
CA ARG A 159 -0.97 4.79 20.37
C ARG A 159 -2.03 5.86 20.11
N GLU A 160 -1.76 7.11 20.47
CA GLU A 160 -2.69 8.22 20.25
C GLU A 160 -3.06 8.35 18.76
N LEU A 161 -2.06 8.33 17.87
CA LEU A 161 -2.29 8.44 16.43
C LEU A 161 -3.03 7.22 15.87
N GLN A 162 -2.69 6.01 16.35
CA GLN A 162 -3.41 4.79 15.98
C GLN A 162 -4.88 4.83 16.43
N ASP A 163 -5.17 5.32 17.63
CA ASP A 163 -6.54 5.46 18.13
C ASP A 163 -7.33 6.47 17.29
N ARG A 164 -6.72 7.62 16.96
CA ARG A 164 -7.33 8.65 16.09
C ARG A 164 -7.77 8.11 14.73
N GLY A 165 -6.98 7.21 14.14
CA GLY A 165 -7.28 6.62 12.84
C GLY A 165 -8.14 5.35 12.86
N ALA A 166 -8.41 4.78 14.04
CA ALA A 166 -8.97 3.42 14.17
C ALA A 166 -10.32 3.25 13.44
N ALA A 167 -11.22 4.22 13.58
CA ALA A 167 -12.55 4.16 12.96
C ALA A 167 -12.48 4.15 11.43
N GLU A 168 -11.61 4.98 10.84
CA GLU A 168 -11.45 5.03 9.38
C GLU A 168 -10.75 3.76 8.87
N ARG A 169 -9.71 3.28 9.56
CA ARG A 169 -9.05 2.01 9.22
C ARG A 169 -10.03 0.84 9.24
N GLN A 170 -10.87 0.73 10.27
CA GLN A 170 -11.89 -0.32 10.36
C GLN A 170 -12.88 -0.23 9.20
N LYS A 171 -13.38 0.96 8.91
CA LYS A 171 -14.31 1.19 7.79
C LYS A 171 -13.71 0.79 6.44
N ILE A 172 -12.44 1.11 6.20
CA ILE A 172 -11.76 0.73 4.96
C ILE A 172 -11.44 -0.76 4.92
N GLN A 173 -11.05 -1.38 6.04
CA GLN A 173 -10.86 -2.83 6.14
C GLN A 173 -12.14 -3.58 5.76
N ASP A 174 -13.28 -3.19 6.33
CA ASP A 174 -14.58 -3.81 6.02
C ASP A 174 -14.92 -3.73 4.52
N GLN A 175 -14.55 -2.63 3.84
CA GLN A 175 -14.74 -2.48 2.40
C GLN A 175 -13.83 -3.43 1.61
N VAL A 176 -12.57 -3.57 2.02
CA VAL A 176 -11.61 -4.48 1.40
C VAL A 176 -12.09 -5.92 1.55
N ASP A 177 -12.47 -6.33 2.77
CA ASP A 177 -12.95 -7.69 3.06
C ASP A 177 -14.19 -8.04 2.22
N LYS A 178 -15.15 -7.11 2.11
CA LYS A 178 -16.35 -7.28 1.26
C LYS A 178 -15.98 -7.45 -0.22
N LYS A 179 -14.99 -6.70 -0.72
CA LYS A 179 -14.54 -6.79 -2.10
C LYS A 179 -13.84 -8.14 -2.35
N THR A 180 -12.89 -8.51 -1.49
CA THR A 180 -12.18 -9.79 -1.56
C THR A 180 -13.15 -10.96 -1.55
N ALA A 181 -14.10 -10.98 -0.62
CA ALA A 181 -15.12 -12.03 -0.54
C ALA A 181 -15.98 -12.14 -1.82
N LYS A 182 -16.29 -11.01 -2.48
CA LYS A 182 -17.03 -10.99 -3.74
C LYS A 182 -16.19 -11.54 -4.90
N GLU A 183 -14.90 -11.24 -4.94
CA GLU A 183 -13.96 -11.71 -5.96
C GLU A 183 -13.70 -13.22 -5.80
N THR A 184 -13.47 -13.71 -4.59
CA THR A 184 -13.32 -15.14 -4.31
C THR A 184 -14.57 -15.92 -4.73
N LYS A 185 -15.78 -15.40 -4.47
CA LYS A 185 -17.05 -16.03 -4.92
C LYS A 185 -17.18 -16.07 -6.44
N LYS A 186 -16.67 -15.07 -7.16
CA LYS A 186 -16.68 -15.04 -8.64
C LYS A 186 -15.65 -15.98 -9.24
N ALA A 187 -14.50 -16.16 -8.59
CA ALA A 187 -13.41 -17.04 -9.03
C ALA A 187 -13.68 -18.52 -8.73
N ALA A 188 -14.64 -18.84 -7.83
CA ALA A 188 -15.01 -20.21 -7.52
C ALA A 188 -15.58 -20.94 -8.75
N PRO A 189 -15.13 -22.18 -9.04
CA PRO A 189 -15.61 -22.93 -10.20
C PRO A 189 -17.11 -23.21 -10.08
N LYS A 190 -17.87 -22.93 -11.15
CA LYS A 190 -19.29 -23.29 -11.22
C LYS A 190 -19.40 -24.81 -11.12
N LYS A 191 -20.07 -25.32 -10.06
CA LYS A 191 -20.46 -26.74 -9.98
C LYS A 191 -21.29 -27.07 -11.23
N THR A 192 -20.72 -27.79 -12.18
CA THR A 192 -21.47 -28.39 -13.28
C THR A 192 -22.37 -29.44 -12.69
N ALA A 193 -23.68 -29.16 -12.63
CA ALA A 193 -24.68 -30.16 -12.29
C ALA A 193 -24.61 -31.27 -13.36
N ALA A 194 -24.07 -32.43 -12.99
CA ALA A 194 -24.10 -33.60 -13.85
C ALA A 194 -25.56 -34.01 -14.08
N LYS A 195 -26.07 -33.86 -15.31
CA LYS A 195 -27.34 -34.47 -15.72
C LYS A 195 -27.19 -36.00 -15.63
N PRO A 196 -28.10 -36.73 -14.95
CA PRO A 196 -28.06 -38.18 -14.97
C PRO A 196 -28.39 -38.66 -16.38
N ARG A 197 -27.43 -39.32 -17.05
CA ARG A 197 -27.65 -39.99 -18.34
C ARG A 197 -28.55 -41.22 -18.11
N GLY A 198 -29.69 -41.22 -18.78
CA GLY A 198 -30.63 -42.33 -18.79
C GLY A 198 -30.01 -43.64 -19.30
N ARG A 199 -30.44 -44.73 -18.65
CA ARG A 199 -30.14 -46.15 -18.90
C ARG A 199 -30.29 -46.51 -20.39
N LYS A 200 -29.24 -47.04 -21.03
CA LYS A 200 -29.33 -47.73 -22.33
C LYS A 200 -29.72 -49.20 -22.12
N LYS A 201 -30.63 -49.68 -22.98
CA LYS A 201 -31.16 -51.06 -23.07
C LYS A 201 -30.07 -52.11 -23.31
N LYS A 202 -30.32 -53.32 -22.81
CA LYS A 202 -29.60 -54.59 -23.04
C LYS A 202 -29.40 -54.87 -24.53
N GLU A 203 -28.20 -55.37 -24.87
CA GLU A 203 -27.94 -56.19 -26.06
C GLU A 203 -28.40 -57.63 -25.77
N GLU A 204 -29.20 -58.19 -26.68
CA GLU A 204 -29.38 -59.64 -26.85
C GLU A 204 -28.41 -60.09 -27.94
N THR A 205 -27.61 -61.09 -27.60
CA THR A 205 -26.77 -61.87 -28.52
C THR A 205 -27.64 -62.96 -29.12
N ASP A 206 -27.78 -62.98 -30.45
CA ASP A 206 -28.17 -64.18 -31.17
C ASP A 206 -26.97 -64.69 -31.97
N ASP A 207 -26.68 -65.95 -31.68
CA ASP A 207 -25.73 -66.88 -32.24
C ASP A 207 -26.48 -67.67 -33.33
N GLU A 208 -25.94 -67.81 -34.54
CA GLU A 208 -26.12 -69.00 -35.40
C GLU A 208 -25.28 -68.93 -36.70
N SER A 209 -24.29 -69.82 -36.77
CA SER A 209 -24.04 -70.85 -37.80
C SER A 209 -24.35 -70.56 -39.28
N ASP A 210 -23.31 -70.43 -40.13
CA ASP A 210 -22.68 -71.51 -40.94
C ASP A 210 -21.56 -70.93 -41.83
#